data_AF-A0A4R9VID7-F1
#
_entry.id   AF-A0A4R9VID7-F1
#
_cell.length_a   1.000
_cell.length_b   1.000
_cell.length_c   1.000
_cell.angle_alpha   90.00
_cell.angle_beta   90.00
_cell.angle_gamma   90.00
#
_symmetry.space_group_name_H-M   'P 1'
#
loop_
_entity.id
_entity.type
_entity.pdbx_description
1 polymer ?
#
loop_
_entity_poly.entity_id
_entity_poly.type
_entity_poly.pdbx_seq_one_letter_code
_entity_poly.pdbx_strand_id
1 'polypeptide(L)'
;IAQNLTSQLYQVSLYYRNDLSDKRKLSDAISMIEIADYEEPLLDRLGLFERDIVVCSTNDDDINRKVALMAKRHGVNRVICRLEASTGDEGLQSEGIEVFSGFM
;
A
#
# COMPACT_ATOMS: atom_id res chain seq x y z
N ILE A 1 8.77 -6.11 -2.85
CA ILE A 1 7.95 -6.57 -1.70
C ILE A 1 6.93 -7.62 -2.16
N ALA A 2 6.00 -7.30 -3.07
CA ALA A 2 4.96 -8.22 -3.52
C ALA A 2 5.44 -9.63 -3.95
N GLN A 3 6.53 -9.75 -4.73
CA GLN A 3 7.05 -11.05 -5.18
C GLN A 3 7.48 -11.99 -4.03
N ASN A 4 7.96 -11.46 -2.90
CA ASN A 4 8.38 -12.26 -1.75
C ASN A 4 7.22 -12.72 -0.86
N LEU A 5 6.01 -12.19 -1.07
CA LEU A 5 4.80 -12.56 -0.33
C LEU A 5 4.02 -13.70 -0.99
N THR A 6 4.48 -14.15 -2.17
CA THR A 6 3.90 -15.23 -2.96
C THR A 6 4.14 -16.60 -2.29
N SER A 7 3.47 -16.81 -1.16
CA SER A 7 3.33 -18.10 -0.48
C SER A 7 1.85 -18.50 -0.51
N GLN A 8 1.53 -19.77 -0.23
CA GLN A 8 0.13 -20.23 -0.11
C GLN A 8 -0.68 -19.52 0.99
N LEU A 9 -0.06 -18.63 1.77
CA LEU A 9 -0.65 -17.98 2.93
C LEU A 9 -1.29 -16.62 2.62
N TYR A 10 -0.99 -16.02 1.45
CA TYR A 10 -1.47 -14.67 1.12
C TYR A 10 -2.01 -14.58 -0.30
N GLN A 11 -3.16 -13.93 -0.45
CA GLN A 11 -3.63 -13.44 -1.74
C GLN A 11 -3.13 -12.02 -1.94
N VAL A 12 -2.25 -11.82 -2.92
CA VAL A 12 -1.55 -10.54 -3.12
C VAL A 12 -2.17 -9.80 -4.30
N SER A 13 -2.60 -8.56 -4.06
CA SER A 13 -3.00 -7.61 -5.10
C SER A 13 -2.08 -6.39 -5.09
N LEU A 14 -1.62 -5.96 -6.26
CA LEU A 14 -0.79 -4.77 -6.44
C LEU A 14 -1.58 -3.71 -7.20
N TYR A 15 -1.77 -2.57 -6.56
CA TYR A 15 -2.41 -1.40 -7.15
C TYR A 15 -1.34 -0.43 -7.66
N TYR A 16 -1.43 0.00 -8.92
CA TYR A 16 -0.42 0.87 -9.53
C TYR A 16 -1.02 1.79 -10.59
N ARG A 17 -0.38 2.94 -10.83
CA ARG A 17 -0.71 3.82 -11.96
C ARG A 17 0.22 3.53 -13.14
N ASN A 18 -0.33 3.53 -14.35
CA ASN A 18 0.38 3.16 -15.59
C ASN A 18 1.22 4.30 -16.18
N ASP A 19 0.95 5.55 -15.79
CA ASP A 19 1.82 6.69 -16.10
C ASP A 19 3.23 6.56 -15.49
N LEU A 20 3.39 5.69 -14.49
CA LEU A 20 4.65 5.42 -13.82
C LEU A 20 5.46 4.24 -14.41
N SER A 21 5.10 3.76 -15.61
CA SER A 21 5.95 2.90 -16.45
C SER A 21 6.46 1.59 -15.81
N ASP A 22 5.71 0.97 -14.91
CA ASP A 22 6.18 -0.24 -14.23
C ASP A 22 5.86 -1.51 -15.04
N LYS A 23 6.74 -1.86 -15.99
CA LYS A 23 6.63 -3.06 -16.84
C LYS A 23 7.19 -4.32 -16.19
N ARG A 24 7.16 -4.43 -14.86
CA ARG A 24 7.66 -5.63 -14.15
C ARG A 24 6.68 -6.79 -14.37
N LYS A 25 7.17 -7.88 -14.98
CA LYS A 25 6.46 -9.16 -14.97
C LYS A 25 6.49 -9.72 -13.55
N LEU A 26 5.38 -9.59 -12.84
CA LEU A 26 5.16 -10.27 -11.55
C LEU A 26 4.72 -11.72 -11.80
N SER A 27 4.83 -12.55 -10.76
CA SER A 27 4.28 -13.90 -10.78
C SER A 27 2.77 -13.86 -11.04
N ASP A 28 2.23 -14.85 -11.77
CA ASP A 28 0.80 -14.99 -12.04
C ASP A 28 -0.08 -15.05 -10.78
N ALA A 29 0.51 -15.35 -9.62
CA ALA A 29 -0.18 -15.36 -8.33
C ALA A 29 -0.44 -13.95 -7.75
N ILE A 30 0.09 -12.88 -8.38
CA ILE A 30 -0.14 -11.49 -7.95
C ILE A 30 -1.15 -10.85 -8.90
N SER A 31 -2.30 -10.47 -8.37
CA SER A 31 -3.29 -9.71 -9.15
C SER A 31 -2.83 -8.27 -9.31
N MET A 32 -2.54 -7.85 -10.53
CA MET A 32 -2.16 -6.47 -10.84
C MET A 32 -3.41 -5.66 -11.21
N ILE A 33 -3.62 -4.54 -10.53
CA ILE A 33 -4.80 -3.68 -10.68
C ILE A 33 -4.31 -2.28 -11.03
N GLU A 34 -4.61 -1.85 -12.25
CA GLU A 34 -4.33 -0.50 -12.71
C GLU A 34 -5.36 0.48 -12.15
N ILE A 35 -4.90 1.61 -11.61
CA ILE A 35 -5.74 2.68 -11.07
C ILE A 35 -5.41 4.01 -11.76
N ALA A 36 -6.42 4.87 -11.92
CA ALA A 36 -6.24 6.20 -12.48
C ALA A 36 -5.68 7.19 -11.46
N ASP A 37 -6.03 7.02 -10.19
CA ASP A 37 -5.63 7.85 -9.06
C ASP A 37 -5.71 7.05 -7.75
N TYR A 38 -5.34 7.68 -6.63
CA TYR A 38 -5.42 7.11 -5.28
C TYR A 38 -6.59 7.72 -4.49
N GLU A 39 -7.70 8.03 -5.16
CA GLU A 39 -8.87 8.57 -4.48
C GLU A 39 -9.68 7.49 -3.77
N GLU A 40 -10.17 7.84 -2.57
CA GLU A 40 -10.84 6.92 -1.65
C GLU A 40 -11.99 6.13 -2.30
N PRO A 41 -12.91 6.75 -3.09
CA PRO A 41 -14.02 6.00 -3.70
C PRO A 41 -13.57 4.96 -4.74
N LEU A 42 -12.44 5.20 -5.40
CA LEU A 42 -11.88 4.24 -6.36
C LEU A 42 -11.24 3.06 -5.61
N LEU A 43 -10.43 3.35 -4.60
CA LEU A 43 -9.74 2.31 -3.81
C LEU A 43 -10.75 1.42 -3.06
N ASP A 44 -11.81 2.01 -2.53
CA ASP A 44 -12.92 1.31 -1.88
C ASP A 44 -13.65 0.37 -2.86
N ARG A 45 -14.05 0.88 -4.04
CA ARG A 45 -14.69 0.07 -5.09
C ARG A 45 -13.86 -1.14 -5.52
N LEU A 46 -12.54 -1.01 -5.50
CA LEU A 46 -11.62 -2.08 -5.87
C LEU A 46 -11.31 -3.05 -4.70
N GLY A 47 -11.96 -2.86 -3.55
CA GLY A 47 -11.84 -3.68 -2.35
C GLY A 47 -10.49 -3.55 -1.65
N LEU A 48 -9.76 -2.44 -1.83
CA LEU A 48 -8.46 -2.25 -1.18
C LEU A 48 -8.60 -2.30 0.35
N PHE A 49 -9.67 -1.70 0.88
CA PHE A 49 -9.91 -1.60 2.31
C PHE A 49 -10.54 -2.86 2.93
N GLU A 50 -10.95 -3.83 2.12
CA GLU A 50 -11.43 -5.14 2.58
C GLU A 50 -10.28 -6.11 2.89
N ARG A 51 -9.03 -5.71 2.62
CA ARG A 51 -7.84 -6.55 2.83
C ARG A 51 -7.40 -6.53 4.27
N ASP A 52 -6.89 -7.65 4.76
CA ASP A 52 -6.34 -7.75 6.11
C ASP A 52 -5.09 -6.89 6.31
N ILE A 53 -4.28 -6.75 5.25
CA ILE A 53 -3.01 -6.03 5.27
C ILE A 53 -2.95 -5.09 4.07
N VAL A 54 -2.73 -3.81 4.33
CA VAL A 54 -2.43 -2.80 3.30
C VAL A 54 -1.00 -2.31 3.47
N VAL A 55 -0.23 -2.33 2.37
CA VAL A 55 1.16 -1.85 2.34
C VAL A 55 1.26 -0.69 1.35
N CYS A 56 1.57 0.50 1.87
CA CYS A 56 1.77 1.71 1.07
C CYS A 56 3.26 1.87 0.78
N SER A 57 3.68 1.58 -0.44
CA SER A 57 5.11 1.55 -0.81
C SER A 57 5.40 2.21 -2.16
N THR A 58 4.68 3.29 -2.47
CA THR A 58 5.04 4.14 -3.62
C THR A 58 6.31 4.95 -3.31
N ASN A 59 6.85 5.63 -4.31
CA ASN A 59 7.97 6.56 -4.14
C ASN A 59 7.55 7.95 -3.64
N ASP A 60 6.28 8.12 -3.30
CA ASP A 60 5.70 9.37 -2.84
C ASP A 60 5.17 9.18 -1.42
N ASP A 61 5.84 9.83 -0.46
CA ASP A 61 5.49 9.74 0.96
C ASP A 61 4.08 10.30 1.23
N ASP A 62 3.65 11.33 0.50
CA ASP A 62 2.32 11.94 0.69
C ASP A 62 1.21 11.00 0.24
N ILE A 63 1.40 10.32 -0.90
CA ILE A 63 0.49 9.25 -1.34
C ILE A 63 0.46 8.12 -0.31
N ASN A 64 1.62 7.69 0.18
CA ASN A 64 1.68 6.60 1.14
C ASN A 64 0.92 6.95 2.44
N ARG A 65 1.10 8.17 2.95
CA ARG A 65 0.39 8.70 4.13
C ARG A 65 -1.12 8.76 3.90
N LYS A 66 -1.53 9.36 2.78
CA LYS A 66 -2.93 9.52 2.40
C LYS A 66 -3.64 8.17 2.39
N VAL A 67 -3.09 7.18 1.69
CA VAL A 67 -3.69 5.85 1.56
C VAL A 67 -3.65 5.08 2.88
N ALA A 68 -2.57 5.19 3.66
CA ALA A 68 -2.48 4.51 4.96
C ALA A 68 -3.55 5.01 5.94
N LEU A 69 -3.77 6.32 6.00
CA LEU A 69 -4.83 6.91 6.82
C LEU A 69 -6.22 6.49 6.34
N MET A 70 -6.46 6.46 5.02
CA MET A 70 -7.71 5.93 4.46
C MET A 70 -7.94 4.48 4.90
N ALA A 71 -6.95 3.62 4.70
CA ALA A 71 -7.03 2.21 5.07
C ALA A 71 -7.34 2.03 6.56
N LYS A 72 -6.70 2.82 7.43
CA LYS A 72 -6.95 2.74 8.87
C LYS A 72 -8.35 3.20 9.26
N ARG A 73 -8.86 4.29 8.65
CA ARG A 73 -10.24 4.77 8.84
C ARG A 73 -11.30 3.75 8.41
N HIS A 74 -11.02 2.98 7.36
CA HIS A 74 -11.90 1.91 6.88
C HIS A 74 -11.77 0.60 7.68
N GLY A 75 -10.93 0.56 8.72
CA GLY A 75 -10.84 -0.57 9.63
C GLY A 75 -9.92 -1.69 9.18
N VAL A 76 -8.99 -1.44 8.23
CA VAL A 76 -7.96 -2.42 7.86
C VAL A 76 -7.15 -2.81 9.10
N ASN A 77 -7.05 -4.13 9.33
CA ASN A 77 -6.44 -4.71 10.53
C ASN A 77 -4.99 -4.25 10.69
N ARG A 78 -4.19 -4.38 9.62
CA ARG A 78 -2.78 -4.02 9.63
C ARG A 78 -2.44 -3.10 8.46
N VAL A 79 -1.90 -1.93 8.77
CA VAL A 79 -1.48 -0.94 7.76
C VAL A 79 -0.01 -0.66 7.94
N ILE A 80 0.76 -0.80 6.86
CA ILE A 80 2.20 -0.57 6.83
C ILE A 80 2.48 0.54 5.81
N CYS A 81 3.18 1.59 6.25
CA CYS A 81 3.49 2.77 5.44
C CYS A 81 5.01 2.92 5.29
N ARG A 82 5.48 2.98 4.05
CA ARG A 82 6.86 3.38 3.74
C ARG A 82 6.97 4.90 3.77
N LEU A 83 7.97 5.42 4.50
CA LEU A 83 8.36 6.82 4.46
C LEU A 83 9.87 6.95 4.25
N GLU A 84 10.29 7.81 3.33
CA GLU A 84 11.72 8.10 3.10
C GLU A 84 12.23 9.21 4.02
N ALA A 85 11.34 10.07 4.53
CA ALA A 85 11.71 11.08 5.51
C ALA A 85 12.26 10.44 6.80
N SER A 86 13.42 10.94 7.27
CA SER A 86 14.14 10.44 8.45
C SER A 86 13.42 10.68 9.78
N THR A 87 12.39 11.51 9.79
CA THR A 87 11.54 11.75 10.95
C THR A 87 10.36 10.80 10.88
N GLY A 88 10.36 9.78 11.76
CA GLY A 88 9.19 8.93 11.97
C GLY A 88 7.95 9.79 12.18
N ASP A 89 6.83 9.39 11.57
CA ASP A 89 5.60 10.15 11.70
C ASP A 89 4.82 9.73 12.94
N GLU A 90 4.95 10.50 14.02
CA GLU A 90 4.25 10.27 15.28
C GLU A 90 2.73 10.23 15.09
N GLY A 91 2.20 10.97 14.12
CA GLY A 91 0.78 10.98 13.76
C GLY A 91 0.32 9.62 13.25
N LEU A 92 1.00 9.05 12.24
CA LEU A 92 0.68 7.73 11.73
C LEU A 92 0.80 6.63 12.80
N GLN A 93 1.85 6.69 13.62
CA GLN A 93 2.05 5.71 14.68
C GLN A 93 0.93 5.77 15.73
N SER A 94 0.45 6.97 16.07
CA SER A 94 -0.66 7.16 17.02
C SER A 94 -1.99 6.57 16.52
N GLU A 95 -2.19 6.52 15.20
CA GLU A 95 -3.32 5.86 14.55
C GLU A 95 -3.13 4.33 14.45
N GLY A 96 -2.01 3.79 14.94
CA GLY A 96 -1.67 2.37 14.87
C GLY A 96 -1.24 1.91 13.48
N ILE A 97 -0.63 2.80 12.69
CA ILE A 97 -0.01 2.50 11.40
C ILE A 97 1.47 2.21 11.62
N GLU A 98 1.94 1.06 11.11
CA GLU A 98 3.35 0.69 11.17
C GLU A 98 4.12 1.50 10.12
N VAL A 99 5.16 2.22 10.55
CA VAL A 99 6.03 2.99 9.64
C VAL A 99 7.36 2.26 9.50
N PHE A 100 7.82 2.09 8.26
CA PHE A 100 9.20 1.68 8.00
C PHE A 100 9.86 2.68 7.06
N SER A 101 11.12 2.99 7.37
CA SER A 101 11.97 3.81 6.51
C SER A 101 12.86 2.93 5.66
N GLY A 102 12.90 3.21 4.36
CA GLY A 102 13.68 2.46 3.37
C GLY A 102 15.20 2.67 3.42
N PHE A 103 15.75 3.26 4.50
CA PHE A 103 17.19 3.47 4.63
C PHE A 103 17.92 2.11 4.62
N MET A 104 18.66 1.89 3.53
CA MET A 104 19.76 0.94 3.43
C MET A 104 21.06 1.72 3.34
#